data_AF-A0A812GVE9-F1
#
_entry.id   AF-A0A812GVE9-F1
#
_cell.length_a   1.000
_cell.length_b   1.000
_cell.length_c   1.000
_cell.angle_alpha   90.00
_cell.angle_beta   90.00
_cell.angle_gamma   90.00
#
_symmetry.space_group_name_H-M   'P 1'
#
loop_
_entity.id
_entity.type
_entity.pdbx_description
1 polymer ?
#
loop_
_entity_poly.entity_id
_entity_poly.type
_entity_poly.pdbx_seq_one_letter_code
_entity_poly.pdbx_strand_id
1 'polypeptide(L)'
;MCAVKVSIARRESPEQVGHFASMAAQSSGVEVVEATRIAAQAVSTAASESYGPFGAGNTSHQVAMAKAAVLATRVPFSTAAELVAATCGKAVAKQSLNNGLSRAKMSHEVQLAVAAAGIGPESSSELVAKIAATAAAGHAAAGGAGPQEVRQAAQEATEGIAVDDTNQLLAQVAV
;
A
#
# COMPACT_ATOMS: atom_id res chain seq x y z
N MET A 1 -18.11 3.64 3.17
CA MET A 1 -17.00 3.56 2.19
C MET A 1 -17.16 4.47 0.97
N CYS A 2 -18.37 4.71 0.43
CA CYS A 2 -18.55 5.60 -0.74
C CYS A 2 -18.08 7.05 -0.50
N ALA A 3 -18.35 7.64 0.68
CA ALA A 3 -17.94 9.02 0.99
C ALA A 3 -16.42 9.23 0.93
N VAL A 4 -15.64 8.29 1.50
CA VAL A 4 -14.16 8.34 1.48
C VAL A 4 -13.62 8.27 0.06
N LYS A 5 -14.15 7.39 -0.78
CA LYS A 5 -13.75 7.29 -2.20
C LYS A 5 -14.08 8.58 -2.97
N VAL A 6 -15.21 9.21 -2.67
CA VAL A 6 -15.61 10.49 -3.29
C VAL A 6 -14.70 11.62 -2.84
N SER A 7 -14.37 11.71 -1.54
CA SER A 7 -13.43 12.71 -1.02
C SER A 7 -12.03 12.58 -1.64
N ILE A 8 -11.52 11.35 -1.75
CA ILE A 8 -10.25 11.08 -2.46
C ILE A 8 -10.35 11.50 -3.93
N ALA A 9 -11.42 11.12 -4.63
CA ALA A 9 -11.63 11.50 -6.03
C ALA A 9 -11.76 13.03 -6.24
N ARG A 10 -12.25 13.75 -5.23
CA ARG A 10 -12.31 15.22 -5.21
C ARG A 10 -10.99 15.89 -4.83
N ARG A 11 -9.93 15.12 -4.54
CA ARG A 11 -8.64 15.62 -4.08
C ARG A 11 -8.76 16.49 -2.82
N GLU A 12 -9.67 16.11 -1.93
CA GLU A 12 -9.72 16.71 -0.58
C GLU A 12 -8.43 16.43 0.18
N SER A 13 -8.11 17.28 1.16
CA SER A 13 -6.86 17.11 1.91
C SER A 13 -6.87 15.77 2.67
N PRO A 14 -5.71 15.13 2.90
CA PRO A 14 -5.66 13.88 3.65
C PRO A 14 -6.36 13.98 5.01
N GLU A 15 -6.28 15.12 5.68
CA GLU A 15 -6.97 15.39 6.95
C GLU A 15 -8.49 15.38 6.80
N GLN A 16 -9.02 15.99 5.74
CA GLN A 16 -10.46 15.98 5.43
C GLN A 16 -10.94 14.56 5.14
N VAL A 17 -10.18 13.78 4.36
CA VAL A 17 -10.48 12.37 4.09
C VAL A 17 -10.50 11.56 5.38
N GLY A 18 -9.52 11.76 6.26
CA GLY A 18 -9.45 11.11 7.57
C GLY A 18 -10.64 11.45 8.47
N HIS A 19 -11.05 12.72 8.47
CA HIS A 19 -12.21 13.18 9.23
C HIS A 19 -13.50 12.52 8.73
N PHE A 20 -13.74 12.51 7.42
CA PHE A 20 -14.89 11.82 6.82
C PHE A 20 -14.89 10.32 7.09
N ALA A 21 -13.72 9.67 7.00
CA ALA A 21 -13.59 8.25 7.28
C ALA A 21 -13.92 7.92 8.74
N SER A 22 -13.44 8.73 9.69
CA SER A 22 -13.73 8.58 11.11
C SER A 22 -15.23 8.76 11.40
N MET A 23 -15.85 9.82 10.88
CA MET A 23 -17.29 10.06 11.04
C MET A 23 -18.13 8.94 10.42
N ALA A 24 -17.76 8.46 9.23
CA ALA A 24 -18.47 7.36 8.57
C ALA A 24 -18.36 6.05 9.36
N ALA A 25 -17.20 5.77 9.96
CA ALA A 25 -17.01 4.57 10.79
C ALA A 25 -17.82 4.67 12.10
N GLN A 26 -17.73 5.80 12.81
CA GLN A 26 -18.46 6.01 14.06
C GLN A 26 -19.98 5.99 13.87
N SER A 27 -20.50 6.62 12.81
CA SER A 27 -21.92 6.57 12.47
C SER A 27 -22.42 5.17 12.09
N SER A 28 -21.50 4.27 11.74
CA SER A 28 -21.80 2.86 11.47
C SER A 28 -21.67 1.97 12.71
N GLY A 29 -21.46 2.54 13.90
CA GLY A 29 -21.31 1.80 15.16
C GLY A 29 -19.97 1.08 15.31
N VAL A 30 -18.96 1.45 14.51
CA VAL A 30 -17.61 0.90 14.64
C VAL A 30 -16.95 1.44 15.90
N GLU A 31 -16.25 0.57 16.63
CA GLU A 31 -15.49 0.95 17.82
C GLU A 31 -14.48 2.06 17.51
N VAL A 32 -14.25 2.97 18.46
CA VAL A 32 -13.38 4.15 18.28
C VAL A 32 -11.97 3.76 17.79
N VAL A 33 -11.40 2.67 18.31
CA VAL A 33 -10.07 2.19 17.90
C VAL A 33 -10.07 1.79 16.42
N GLU A 34 -11.05 1.01 16.00
CA GLU A 34 -11.19 0.55 14.62
C GLU A 34 -11.57 1.69 13.66
N ALA A 35 -12.42 2.62 14.09
CA ALA A 35 -12.74 3.83 13.35
C ALA A 35 -11.49 4.71 13.11
N THR A 36 -10.62 4.80 14.11
CA THR A 36 -9.34 5.52 14.04
C THR A 36 -8.37 4.83 13.07
N ARG A 37 -8.33 3.50 13.07
CA ARG A 37 -7.56 2.70 12.10
C ARG A 37 -8.07 2.86 10.67
N ILE A 38 -9.39 2.87 10.47
CA ILE A 38 -10.02 3.11 9.17
C ILE A 38 -9.69 4.53 8.66
N ALA A 39 -9.76 5.52 9.55
CA ALA A 39 -9.37 6.89 9.23
C ALA A 39 -7.90 6.97 8.81
N ALA A 40 -6.99 6.38 9.61
CA ALA A 40 -5.56 6.27 9.28
C ALA A 40 -5.32 5.65 7.90
N GLN A 41 -6.00 4.56 7.57
CA GLN A 41 -5.89 3.91 6.26
C GLN A 41 -6.38 4.82 5.12
N ALA A 42 -7.47 5.55 5.34
CA ALA A 42 -8.02 6.49 4.36
C ALA A 42 -7.08 7.69 4.15
N VAL A 43 -6.51 8.25 5.22
CA VAL A 43 -5.49 9.31 5.16
C VAL A 43 -4.27 8.83 4.39
N SER A 44 -3.78 7.63 4.70
CA SER A 44 -2.60 7.05 4.04
C SER A 44 -2.81 6.91 2.53
N THR A 45 -4.02 6.49 2.13
CA THR A 45 -4.40 6.37 0.70
C THR A 45 -4.51 7.74 0.04
N ALA A 46 -5.17 8.71 0.68
CA ALA A 46 -5.29 10.06 0.14
C ALA A 46 -3.93 10.75 0.00
N ALA A 47 -3.04 10.57 0.98
CA ALA A 47 -1.69 11.10 0.96
C ALA A 47 -0.86 10.47 -0.16
N SER A 48 -0.89 9.14 -0.31
CA SER A 48 -0.13 8.46 -1.37
C SER A 48 -0.61 8.82 -2.78
N GLU A 49 -1.89 9.16 -2.96
CA GLU A 49 -2.43 9.63 -4.24
C GLU A 49 -2.20 11.13 -4.50
N SER A 50 -2.16 11.95 -3.45
CA SER A 50 -2.05 13.41 -3.58
C SER A 50 -0.63 13.91 -3.83
N TYR A 51 0.39 13.19 -3.35
CA TYR A 51 1.79 13.64 -3.46
C TYR A 51 2.45 13.33 -4.80
N GLY A 52 1.67 12.94 -5.82
CA GLY A 52 2.14 12.69 -7.18
C GLY A 52 2.81 11.32 -7.36
N PRO A 53 3.29 11.02 -8.57
CA PRO A 53 3.96 9.75 -8.84
C PRO A 53 5.18 9.54 -7.92
N PHE A 54 5.27 8.36 -7.33
CA PHE A 54 6.45 7.85 -6.65
C PHE A 54 7.58 7.65 -7.65
N GLY A 55 8.55 8.57 -7.67
CA GLY A 55 9.76 8.47 -8.49
C GLY A 55 10.97 8.13 -7.64
N ALA A 56 12.01 7.57 -8.26
CA ALA A 56 13.25 7.10 -7.62
C ALA A 56 13.99 8.14 -6.75
N GLY A 57 13.64 9.44 -6.84
CA GLY A 57 14.17 10.50 -5.98
C GLY A 57 13.21 11.02 -4.89
N ASN A 58 11.90 10.77 -5.01
CA ASN A 58 10.88 11.39 -4.14
C ASN A 58 10.18 10.40 -3.21
N THR A 59 10.38 9.08 -3.40
CA THR A 59 9.69 8.03 -2.65
C THR A 59 9.85 8.18 -1.13
N SER A 60 11.06 8.48 -0.65
CA SER A 60 11.31 8.64 0.80
C SER A 60 10.60 9.86 1.40
N HIS A 61 10.61 10.99 0.70
CA HIS A 61 9.93 12.21 1.14
C HIS A 61 8.41 12.03 1.14
N GLN A 62 7.84 11.45 0.08
CA GLN A 62 6.40 11.20 -0.03
C GLN A 62 5.91 10.21 1.02
N VAL A 63 6.68 9.15 1.29
CA VAL A 63 6.40 8.21 2.39
C VAL A 63 6.44 8.90 3.75
N ALA A 64 7.41 9.79 3.98
CA ALA A 64 7.48 10.57 5.22
C ALA A 64 6.26 11.50 5.39
N MET A 65 5.81 12.17 4.32
CA MET A 65 4.61 13.01 4.36
C MET A 65 3.34 12.19 4.63
N ALA A 66 3.18 11.03 3.96
CA ALA A 66 2.07 10.13 4.23
C ALA A 66 2.08 9.64 5.68
N LYS A 67 3.25 9.29 6.20
CA LYS A 67 3.41 8.90 7.61
C LYS A 67 3.03 10.01 8.58
N ALA A 68 3.44 11.24 8.32
CA ALA A 68 3.07 12.39 9.15
C ALA A 68 1.54 12.59 9.17
N ALA A 69 0.89 12.51 8.01
CA ALA A 69 -0.56 12.62 7.92
C ALA A 69 -1.29 11.48 8.67
N VAL A 70 -0.79 10.25 8.55
CA VAL A 70 -1.36 9.09 9.27
C VAL A 70 -1.16 9.22 10.79
N LEU A 71 0.00 9.68 11.25
CA LEU A 71 0.23 9.92 12.69
C LEU A 71 -0.71 10.99 13.26
N ALA A 72 -1.14 11.96 12.44
CA ALA A 72 -2.12 12.97 12.86
C ALA A 72 -3.49 12.36 13.22
N THR A 73 -3.79 11.13 12.77
CA THR A 73 -5.02 10.41 13.18
C THR A 73 -4.89 9.73 14.54
N ARG A 74 -3.76 9.89 15.25
CA ARG A 74 -3.51 9.35 16.60
C ARG A 74 -3.47 7.82 16.71
N VAL A 75 -3.17 7.12 15.61
CA VAL A 75 -2.84 5.69 15.68
C VAL A 75 -1.44 5.48 16.27
N PRO A 76 -1.15 4.31 16.87
CA PRO A 76 0.21 3.95 17.28
C PRO A 76 1.20 4.02 16.12
N PHE A 77 2.46 4.31 16.44
CA PHE A 77 3.52 4.44 15.43
C PHE A 77 3.71 3.18 14.58
N SER A 78 3.66 1.99 15.20
CA SER A 78 3.76 0.71 14.48
C SER A 78 2.63 0.55 13.46
N THR A 79 1.38 0.81 13.87
CA THR A 79 0.21 0.79 12.98
C THR A 79 0.33 1.83 11.85
N ALA A 80 0.83 3.04 12.16
CA ALA A 80 1.06 4.05 11.14
C ALA A 80 2.10 3.57 10.10
N ALA A 81 3.22 3.02 10.56
CA ALA A 81 4.27 2.50 9.68
C ALA A 81 3.75 1.39 8.77
N GLU A 82 2.96 0.44 9.31
CA GLU A 82 2.37 -0.67 8.54
C GLU A 82 1.39 -0.17 7.47
N LEU A 83 0.47 0.72 7.84
CA LEU A 83 -0.52 1.29 6.92
C LEU A 83 0.16 2.09 5.79
N VAL A 84 1.18 2.88 6.13
CA VAL A 84 1.95 3.68 5.17
C VAL A 84 2.74 2.76 4.26
N ALA A 85 3.46 1.78 4.80
CA ALA A 85 4.20 0.80 4.02
C ALA A 85 3.30 0.06 3.00
N ALA A 86 2.12 -0.39 3.45
CA ALA A 86 1.16 -1.07 2.58
C ALA A 86 0.62 -0.15 1.47
N THR A 87 0.21 1.07 1.81
CA THR A 87 -0.42 2.00 0.85
C THR A 87 0.58 2.64 -0.11
N CYS A 88 1.71 3.15 0.39
CA CYS A 88 2.78 3.70 -0.44
C CYS A 88 3.45 2.61 -1.27
N GLY A 89 3.73 1.44 -0.70
CA GLY A 89 4.29 0.31 -1.45
C GLY A 89 3.37 -0.13 -2.60
N LYS A 90 2.06 -0.19 -2.38
CA LYS A 90 1.09 -0.49 -3.45
C LYS A 90 1.08 0.57 -4.55
N ALA A 91 1.15 1.85 -4.19
CA ALA A 91 1.20 2.95 -5.15
C ALA A 91 2.48 2.90 -6.01
N VAL A 92 3.63 2.69 -5.36
CA VAL A 92 4.94 2.48 -6.01
C VAL A 92 4.91 1.28 -6.96
N ALA A 93 4.34 0.15 -6.52
CA ALA A 93 4.27 -1.06 -7.33
C ALA A 93 3.42 -0.82 -8.59
N LYS A 94 2.22 -0.24 -8.42
CA LYS A 94 1.32 0.10 -9.53
C LYS A 94 2.00 1.02 -10.54
N GLN A 95 2.67 2.06 -10.06
CA GLN A 95 3.35 3.00 -10.95
C GLN A 95 4.53 2.38 -11.66
N SER A 96 5.33 1.56 -10.97
CA SER A 96 6.46 0.84 -11.57
C SER A 96 6.00 -0.01 -12.75
N LEU A 97 4.90 -0.75 -12.58
CA LEU A 97 4.32 -1.57 -13.65
C LEU A 97 3.75 -0.72 -14.78
N ASN A 98 3.06 0.39 -14.47
CA ASN A 98 2.57 1.32 -15.48
C ASN A 98 3.69 1.99 -16.30
N ASN A 99 4.85 2.19 -15.68
CA ASN A 99 6.05 2.72 -16.33
C ASN A 99 6.84 1.64 -17.09
N GLY A 100 6.36 0.39 -17.12
CA GLY A 100 7.02 -0.73 -17.80
C GLY A 100 8.29 -1.23 -17.11
N LEU A 101 8.46 -0.95 -15.81
CA LEU A 101 9.58 -1.53 -15.05
C LEU A 101 9.41 -3.06 -14.92
N SER A 102 10.53 -3.77 -14.90
CA SER A 102 10.52 -5.21 -14.62
C SER A 102 10.01 -5.48 -13.20
N ARG A 103 9.46 -6.68 -12.99
CA ARG A 103 8.93 -7.13 -11.68
C ARG A 103 10.01 -7.07 -10.59
N ALA A 104 11.25 -7.44 -10.90
CA ALA A 104 12.38 -7.31 -9.98
C ALA A 104 12.67 -5.84 -9.58
N LYS A 105 12.64 -4.90 -10.54
CA LYS A 105 12.82 -3.47 -10.25
C LYS A 105 11.66 -2.91 -9.44
N MET A 106 10.42 -3.31 -9.75
CA MET A 106 9.25 -2.96 -8.97
C MET A 106 9.41 -3.42 -7.52
N SER A 107 9.81 -4.66 -7.27
CA SER A 107 9.99 -5.20 -5.91
C SER A 107 11.06 -4.44 -5.12
N HIS A 108 12.13 -4.04 -5.80
CA HIS A 108 13.15 -3.18 -5.19
C HIS A 108 12.60 -1.80 -4.77
N GLU A 109 11.83 -1.14 -5.65
CA GLU A 109 11.19 0.14 -5.33
C GLU A 109 10.18 0.02 -4.17
N VAL A 110 9.42 -1.09 -4.13
CA VAL A 110 8.54 -1.41 -3.01
C VAL A 110 9.33 -1.58 -1.71
N GLN A 111 10.47 -2.26 -1.76
CA GLN A 111 11.36 -2.43 -0.59
C GLN A 111 11.85 -1.08 -0.05
N LEU A 112 12.24 -0.15 -0.93
CA LEU A 112 12.64 1.20 -0.53
C LEU A 112 11.49 1.98 0.13
N ALA A 113 10.27 1.85 -0.39
CA ALA A 113 9.10 2.50 0.18
C ALA A 113 8.71 1.93 1.56
N VAL A 114 8.77 0.61 1.71
CA VAL A 114 8.50 -0.08 3.00
C VAL A 114 9.57 0.31 4.03
N ALA A 115 10.83 0.36 3.64
CA ALA A 115 11.92 0.82 4.51
C ALA A 115 11.73 2.28 4.93
N ALA A 116 11.36 3.17 4.00
CA ALA A 116 11.09 4.57 4.29
C ALA A 116 9.91 4.78 5.26
N ALA A 117 8.95 3.85 5.30
CA ALA A 117 7.85 3.89 6.25
C ALA A 117 8.31 3.58 7.69
N GLY A 118 9.51 3.02 7.86
CA GLY A 118 10.10 2.67 9.16
C GLY A 118 9.69 1.30 9.67
N ILE A 119 9.37 0.36 8.77
CA ILE A 119 9.20 -1.06 9.11
C ILE A 119 10.57 -1.67 9.36
N GLY A 120 10.71 -2.43 10.45
CA GLY A 120 11.94 -3.14 10.79
C GLY A 120 12.33 -4.18 9.74
N PRO A 121 13.62 -4.56 9.65
CA PRO A 121 14.13 -5.44 8.60
C PRO A 121 13.43 -6.81 8.58
N GLU A 122 13.11 -7.38 9.74
CA GLU A 122 12.46 -8.71 9.84
C GLU A 122 11.04 -8.72 9.25
N SER A 123 10.24 -7.69 9.54
CA SER A 123 8.86 -7.57 9.02
C SER A 123 8.78 -6.97 7.62
N SER A 124 9.89 -6.45 7.09
CA SER A 124 9.91 -5.78 5.79
C SER A 124 9.77 -6.76 4.63
N SER A 125 10.43 -7.92 4.67
CA SER A 125 10.47 -8.87 3.55
C SER A 125 9.10 -9.46 3.23
N GLU A 126 8.35 -9.90 4.25
CA GLU A 126 7.01 -10.47 4.05
C GLU A 126 6.04 -9.43 3.48
N LEU A 127 6.08 -8.21 4.02
CA LEU A 127 5.21 -7.12 3.56
C LEU A 127 5.53 -6.71 2.12
N VAL A 128 6.82 -6.59 1.78
CA VAL A 128 7.27 -6.30 0.41
C VAL A 128 6.81 -7.39 -0.55
N ALA A 129 7.02 -8.66 -0.21
CA ALA A 129 6.59 -9.79 -1.05
C ALA A 129 5.08 -9.77 -1.27
N LYS A 130 4.29 -9.53 -0.22
CA LYS A 130 2.84 -9.43 -0.32
C LYS A 130 2.39 -8.30 -1.26
N ILE A 131 2.97 -7.10 -1.11
CA ILE A 131 2.67 -5.96 -1.97
C ILE A 131 3.06 -6.25 -3.42
N ALA A 132 4.28 -6.73 -3.64
CA ALA A 132 4.83 -7.00 -4.97
C ALA A 132 4.04 -8.10 -5.69
N ALA A 133 3.79 -9.24 -5.03
CA ALA A 133 2.99 -10.33 -5.57
C ALA A 133 1.59 -9.87 -5.96
N THR A 134 0.90 -9.17 -5.05
CA THR A 134 -0.46 -8.66 -5.28
C THR A 134 -0.52 -7.66 -6.44
N ALA A 135 0.46 -6.75 -6.51
CA ALA A 135 0.52 -5.77 -7.58
C ALA A 135 0.79 -6.41 -8.95
N ALA A 136 1.75 -7.34 -9.02
CA ALA A 136 2.08 -8.05 -10.25
C ALA A 136 0.92 -8.94 -10.74
N ALA A 137 0.28 -9.68 -9.83
CA ALA A 137 -0.91 -10.47 -10.14
C ALA A 137 -2.06 -9.60 -10.63
N GLY A 138 -2.37 -8.51 -9.93
CA GLY A 138 -3.43 -7.58 -10.32
C GLY A 138 -3.16 -6.91 -11.66
N HIS A 139 -1.91 -6.59 -11.97
CA HIS A 139 -1.52 -6.02 -13.26
C HIS A 139 -1.63 -7.05 -14.40
N ALA A 140 -1.20 -8.29 -14.17
CA ALA A 140 -1.35 -9.37 -15.14
C ALA A 140 -2.84 -9.66 -15.42
N ALA A 141 -3.67 -9.75 -14.37
CA ALA A 141 -5.11 -9.95 -14.50
C ALA A 141 -5.78 -8.79 -15.24
N ALA A 142 -5.37 -7.54 -14.97
CA ALA A 142 -5.87 -6.37 -15.71
C ALA A 142 -5.46 -6.38 -17.19
N GLY A 143 -4.36 -7.06 -17.54
CA GLY A 143 -3.93 -7.33 -18.91
C GLY A 143 -4.64 -8.51 -19.59
N GLY A 144 -5.57 -9.19 -18.91
CA GLY A 144 -6.30 -10.35 -19.45
C GLY A 144 -5.55 -11.67 -19.35
N ALA A 145 -4.50 -11.74 -18.53
CA ALA A 145 -3.70 -12.95 -18.33
C ALA A 145 -4.52 -14.09 -17.69
N GLY A 146 -4.20 -15.33 -18.07
CA GLY A 146 -4.81 -16.53 -17.49
C GLY A 146 -4.35 -16.80 -16.04
N PRO A 147 -5.05 -17.67 -15.28
CA PRO A 147 -4.71 -17.93 -13.87
C PRO A 147 -3.26 -18.41 -13.63
N GLN A 148 -2.69 -19.17 -14.58
CA GLN A 148 -1.29 -19.60 -14.50
C GLN A 148 -0.32 -18.44 -14.67
N GLU A 149 -0.58 -17.55 -15.62
CA GLU A 149 0.24 -16.37 -15.90
C GLU A 149 0.16 -15.35 -14.75
N VAL A 150 -1.01 -15.20 -14.11
CA VAL A 150 -1.20 -14.39 -12.90
C VAL A 150 -0.35 -14.93 -11.75
N ARG A 151 -0.36 -16.26 -11.54
CA ARG A 151 0.46 -16.90 -10.51
C ARG A 151 1.96 -16.75 -10.80
N GLN A 152 2.36 -16.93 -12.05
CA GLN A 152 3.74 -16.73 -12.47
C GLN A 152 4.19 -15.28 -12.25
N ALA A 153 3.33 -14.30 -12.56
CA ALA A 153 3.60 -12.89 -12.32
C ALA A 153 3.83 -12.59 -10.84
N ALA A 154 3.01 -13.17 -9.97
CA ALA A 154 3.19 -13.06 -8.52
C ALA A 154 4.53 -13.66 -8.07
N GLN A 155 4.88 -14.83 -8.60
CA GLN A 155 6.11 -15.54 -8.25
C GLN A 155 7.37 -14.76 -8.66
N GLU A 156 7.41 -14.26 -9.90
CA GLU A 156 8.52 -13.43 -10.38
C GLU A 156 8.68 -12.13 -9.59
N ALA A 157 7.59 -11.57 -9.06
CA ALA A 157 7.64 -10.40 -8.19
C ALA A 157 8.18 -10.71 -6.78
N THR A 158 8.14 -11.97 -6.34
CA THR A 158 8.72 -12.41 -5.06
C THR A 158 10.14 -12.93 -5.18
N GLU A 159 10.64 -13.12 -6.40
CA GLU A 159 11.97 -13.68 -6.65
C GLU A 159 13.06 -12.77 -6.07
N GLY A 160 13.95 -13.33 -5.25
CA GLY A 160 15.01 -12.59 -4.56
C GLY A 160 14.60 -11.92 -3.24
N ILE A 161 13.33 -12.06 -2.81
CA ILE A 161 12.89 -11.64 -1.47
C ILE A 161 12.99 -12.86 -0.55
N ALA A 162 13.73 -12.75 0.56
CA ALA A 162 13.81 -13.80 1.55
C ALA A 162 12.49 -13.90 2.34
N VAL A 163 11.62 -14.85 1.98
CA VAL A 163 10.35 -15.12 2.67
C VAL A 163 10.25 -16.61 2.96
N ASP A 164 10.13 -16.96 4.23
CA ASP A 164 10.12 -18.36 4.69
C ASP A 164 8.89 -19.15 4.18
N ASP A 165 7.77 -18.48 3.90
CA ASP A 165 6.48 -19.08 3.48
C ASP A 165 5.95 -18.57 2.11
N THR A 166 6.85 -18.42 1.13
CA THR A 166 6.50 -17.92 -0.22
C THR A 166 5.31 -18.65 -0.85
N ASN A 167 5.18 -19.97 -0.67
CA ASN A 167 4.10 -20.77 -1.24
C ASN A 167 2.71 -20.42 -0.66
N GLN A 168 2.62 -20.13 0.64
CA GLN A 168 1.36 -19.75 1.29
C GLN A 168 0.92 -18.35 0.85
N LEU A 169 1.88 -17.46 0.64
CA LEU A 169 1.66 -16.10 0.15
C LEU A 169 1.15 -16.08 -1.30
N LEU A 170 1.73 -16.90 -2.19
CA LEU A 170 1.27 -17.05 -3.58
C LEU A 170 -0.14 -17.65 -3.68
N ALA A 171 -0.51 -18.56 -2.77
CA ALA A 171 -1.86 -19.12 -2.71
C ALA A 171 -2.93 -18.06 -2.38
N GLN A 172 -2.60 -17.04 -1.59
CA GLN A 172 -3.52 -15.95 -1.24
C GLN A 172 -3.73 -14.94 -2.37
N VAL A 173 -2.83 -14.90 -3.35
CA VAL A 173 -2.84 -13.91 -4.45
C VAL A 173 -3.47 -14.46 -5.74
N ALA A 174 -3.56 -15.78 -5.89
CA ALA A 174 -4.07 -16.46 -7.09
C ALA A 174 -5.59 -16.79 -7.05
N VAL A 175 -6.37 -16.11 -6.20
CA VAL A 175 -7.83 -16.29 -6.04
C VAL A 175 -8.60 -15.18 -6.73
#